data_AF-A0A378LDW4-F1
#
_entry.id   AF-A0A378LDW4-F1
#
_cell.length_a   1.000
_cell.length_b   1.000
_cell.length_c   1.000
_cell.angle_alpha   90.00
_cell.angle_beta   90.00
_cell.angle_gamma   90.00
#
_symmetry.space_group_name_H-M   'P 1'
#
loop_
_entity.id
_entity.type
_entity.pdbx_description
1 polymer ?
#
loop_
_entity_poly.entity_id
_entity_poly.type
_entity_poly.pdbx_seq_one_letter_code
_entity_poly.pdbx_strand_id
1 'polypeptide(L)'
;MQSKIDEEKKAAKERYEELLAALAVTNKAHPNLLFEIQPNKIFFEKMYDKGKVTPLHVDFVSKKSGAKFSVENKFYPDSWVIKIPENATKEEMNCIRDVTLEAIAHPTNAAPGYTPKLVAFFPDNTPEQEIIEFVKAAEEKGIGVNLFIGKREEFDKISEAHEKKTKEIIASGNLDKLPGWDGYMNKIQRSDGGKKGEEFLSKYHSEPTSALSNN
;
A
#
# COMPACT_ATOMS: atom_id res chain seq x y z
N MET A 1 -13.17 26.25 -11.15
CA MET A 1 -13.25 25.13 -10.19
C MET A 1 -12.53 23.96 -10.86
N GLN A 2 -11.30 23.66 -10.43
CA GLN A 2 -10.56 22.50 -10.93
C GLN A 2 -11.39 21.26 -10.57
N SER A 3 -11.58 20.30 -11.48
CA SER A 3 -12.40 19.13 -11.14
C SER A 3 -11.66 18.30 -10.09
N LYS A 4 -12.36 17.71 -9.09
CA LYS A 4 -11.72 16.83 -8.07
C LYS A 4 -10.80 15.78 -8.71
N ILE A 5 -11.18 15.30 -9.90
CA ILE A 5 -10.40 14.36 -10.71
C ILE A 5 -9.01 14.89 -11.08
N ASP A 6 -8.88 16.19 -11.38
CA ASP A 6 -7.60 16.80 -11.74
C ASP A 6 -6.69 17.03 -10.52
N GLU A 7 -7.27 17.31 -9.35
CA GLU A 7 -6.54 17.40 -8.08
C GLU A 7 -5.93 16.04 -7.70
N GLU A 8 -6.71 14.96 -7.83
CA GLU A 8 -6.26 13.58 -7.60
C GLU A 8 -5.13 13.18 -8.56
N LYS A 9 -5.24 13.54 -9.85
CA LYS A 9 -4.18 13.26 -10.83
C LYS A 9 -2.88 13.96 -10.48
N LYS A 10 -2.95 15.20 -9.99
CA LYS A 10 -1.79 15.97 -9.55
C LYS A 10 -1.14 15.31 -8.33
N ALA A 11 -1.95 14.97 -7.31
CA ALA A 11 -1.47 14.28 -6.12
C ALA A 11 -0.80 12.94 -6.44
N ALA A 12 -1.36 12.16 -7.37
CA ALA A 12 -0.79 10.88 -7.79
C ALA A 12 0.58 11.02 -8.47
N LYS A 13 0.73 12.06 -9.30
CA LYS A 13 2.00 12.37 -9.95
C LYS A 13 3.07 12.75 -8.91
N GLU A 14 2.71 13.59 -7.96
CA GLU A 14 3.62 14.03 -6.89
C GLU A 14 4.02 12.86 -5.98
N ARG A 15 3.08 11.99 -5.61
CA ARG A 15 3.36 10.73 -4.88
C ARG A 15 4.37 9.84 -5.60
N TYR A 16 4.27 9.75 -6.93
CA TYR A 16 5.25 9.00 -7.72
C TYR A 16 6.63 9.67 -7.71
N GLU A 17 6.69 11.00 -7.80
CA GLU A 17 7.95 11.76 -7.72
C GLU A 17 8.61 11.64 -6.33
N GLU A 18 7.83 11.59 -5.25
CA GLU A 18 8.30 11.33 -3.89
C GLU A 18 8.90 9.93 -3.76
N LEU A 19 8.21 8.90 -4.26
CA LEU A 19 8.72 7.53 -4.29
C LEU A 19 10.01 7.40 -5.11
N LEU A 20 10.11 8.12 -6.23
CA LEU A 20 11.33 8.18 -7.03
C LEU A 20 12.51 8.79 -6.26
N ALA A 21 12.27 9.93 -5.59
CA ALA A 21 13.30 10.60 -4.82
C ALA A 21 13.79 9.75 -3.63
N ALA A 22 12.85 9.14 -2.90
CA ALA A 22 13.15 8.24 -1.79
C ALA A 22 13.95 7.02 -2.29
N LEU A 23 13.56 6.42 -3.42
CA LEU A 23 14.29 5.29 -3.99
C LEU A 23 15.72 5.64 -4.39
N ALA A 24 15.94 6.84 -4.94
CA ALA A 24 17.28 7.28 -5.31
C ALA A 24 18.19 7.39 -4.08
N VAL A 25 17.68 7.90 -2.96
CA VAL A 25 18.41 7.95 -1.68
C VAL A 25 18.70 6.54 -1.17
N THR A 26 17.70 5.66 -1.15
CA THR A 26 17.86 4.27 -0.70
C THR A 26 18.86 3.49 -1.54
N ASN A 27 18.83 3.64 -2.87
CA ASN A 27 19.78 3.00 -3.77
C ASN A 27 21.22 3.50 -3.56
N LYS A 28 21.39 4.78 -3.21
CA LYS A 28 22.70 5.35 -2.86
C LYS A 28 23.22 4.78 -1.54
N ALA A 29 22.35 4.58 -0.55
CA ALA A 29 22.71 3.99 0.74
C ALA A 29 22.95 2.47 0.66
N HIS A 30 22.26 1.77 -0.25
CA HIS A 30 22.30 0.32 -0.42
C HIS A 30 22.67 -0.10 -1.86
N PRO A 31 23.90 0.19 -2.32
CA PRO A 31 24.33 -0.05 -3.70
C PRO A 31 24.37 -1.54 -4.11
N ASN A 32 24.28 -2.45 -3.15
CA ASN A 32 24.25 -3.91 -3.40
C ASN A 32 22.83 -4.48 -3.55
N LEU A 33 21.79 -3.70 -3.20
CA LEU A 33 20.39 -4.14 -3.30
C LEU A 33 19.70 -3.56 -4.54
N LEU A 34 20.04 -2.31 -4.91
CA LEU A 34 19.54 -1.52 -6.04
C LEU A 34 18.18 -1.93 -6.58
N PHE A 35 17.19 -1.08 -6.36
CA PHE A 35 15.84 -1.27 -6.87
C PHE A 35 15.61 -0.44 -8.13
N GLU A 36 14.92 -1.03 -9.10
CA GLU A 36 14.32 -0.30 -10.20
C GLU A 36 12.85 -0.04 -9.91
N ILE A 37 12.42 1.18 -10.17
CA ILE A 37 11.00 1.55 -10.11
C ILE A 37 10.38 1.38 -11.50
N GLN A 38 9.34 0.58 -11.57
CA GLN A 38 8.58 0.33 -12.78
C GLN A 38 7.14 0.79 -12.53
N PRO A 39 6.77 2.01 -12.95
CA PRO A 39 5.37 2.40 -12.90
C PRO A 39 4.57 1.56 -13.90
N ASN A 40 3.29 1.35 -13.61
CA ASN A 40 2.37 0.85 -14.63
C ASN A 40 2.33 1.85 -15.80
N LYS A 41 2.76 1.46 -17.01
CA LYS A 41 2.75 2.31 -18.21
C LYS A 41 1.37 2.97 -18.45
N ILE A 42 0.31 2.23 -18.15
CA ILE A 42 -1.08 2.66 -18.33
C ILE A 42 -1.43 3.87 -17.43
N PHE A 43 -0.77 4.00 -16.28
CA PHE A 43 -1.00 5.12 -15.35
C PHE A 43 -0.68 6.45 -16.02
N PHE A 44 0.53 6.62 -16.58
CA PHE A 44 0.92 7.86 -17.26
C PHE A 44 0.21 8.05 -18.60
N GLU A 45 -0.01 6.96 -19.36
CA GLU A 45 -0.71 7.02 -20.64
C GLU A 45 -2.16 7.49 -20.50
N LYS A 46 -2.85 7.10 -19.41
CA LYS A 46 -4.26 7.45 -19.18
C LYS A 46 -4.46 8.54 -18.12
N MET A 47 -3.39 9.06 -17.51
CA MET A 47 -3.46 10.17 -16.56
C MET A 47 -4.10 11.41 -17.20
N TYR A 48 -3.94 11.61 -18.52
CA TYR A 48 -4.50 12.75 -19.24
C TYR A 48 -5.88 12.50 -19.86
N ASP A 49 -6.41 11.27 -19.78
CA ASP A 49 -7.75 10.96 -20.27
C ASP A 49 -8.82 11.68 -19.42
N LYS A 50 -9.70 12.46 -20.06
CA LYS A 50 -10.84 13.09 -19.37
C LYS A 50 -11.78 12.03 -18.82
N GLY A 51 -12.16 12.14 -17.54
CA GLY A 51 -13.13 11.26 -16.88
C GLY A 51 -12.62 9.89 -16.46
N LYS A 52 -11.31 9.62 -16.57
CA LYS A 52 -10.70 8.38 -16.04
C LYS A 52 -9.79 8.67 -14.86
N VAL A 53 -9.86 7.79 -13.87
CA VAL A 53 -8.96 7.74 -12.71
C VAL A 53 -8.28 6.36 -12.76
N THR A 54 -6.95 6.34 -12.80
CA THR A 54 -6.16 5.10 -12.83
C THR A 54 -5.33 5.05 -11.56
N PRO A 55 -5.53 4.08 -10.64
CA PRO A 55 -4.70 3.84 -9.44
C PRO A 55 -3.21 4.03 -9.71
N LEU A 56 -2.49 4.73 -8.84
CA LEU A 56 -1.03 4.77 -8.91
C LEU A 56 -0.55 3.37 -8.55
N HIS A 57 0.04 2.67 -9.51
CA HIS A 57 0.65 1.36 -9.31
C HIS A 57 2.13 1.49 -9.63
N VAL A 58 2.96 1.14 -8.65
CA VAL A 58 4.41 1.19 -8.75
C VAL A 58 4.97 -0.15 -8.31
N ASP A 59 5.84 -0.72 -9.14
CA ASP A 59 6.60 -1.90 -8.77
C ASP A 59 8.05 -1.52 -8.45
N PHE A 60 8.56 -1.98 -7.31
CA PHE A 60 9.98 -1.94 -6.98
C PHE A 60 10.59 -3.30 -7.25
N VAL A 61 11.52 -3.37 -8.21
CA VAL A 61 12.17 -4.62 -8.63
C VAL A 61 13.60 -4.61 -8.13
N SER A 62 13.94 -5.54 -7.23
CA SER A 62 15.31 -5.73 -6.76
C SER A 62 16.20 -6.24 -7.89
N LYS A 63 17.35 -5.59 -8.13
CA LYS A 63 18.37 -6.10 -9.05
C LYS A 63 19.12 -7.30 -8.48
N LYS A 64 19.07 -7.50 -7.15
CA LYS A 64 19.78 -8.59 -6.47
C LYS A 64 19.02 -9.91 -6.58
N SER A 65 17.75 -9.93 -6.19
CA SER A 65 16.92 -11.14 -6.10
C SER A 65 15.88 -11.26 -7.21
N GLY A 66 15.61 -10.18 -7.95
CA GLY A 66 14.44 -10.08 -8.83
C GLY A 66 13.11 -9.96 -8.07
N ALA A 67 13.12 -9.84 -6.74
CA ALA A 67 11.93 -9.64 -5.93
C ALA A 67 11.18 -8.38 -6.38
N LYS A 68 9.86 -8.52 -6.54
CA LYS A 68 8.98 -7.48 -7.06
C LYS A 68 7.96 -7.08 -5.99
N PHE A 69 8.18 -5.93 -5.37
CA PHE A 69 7.27 -5.33 -4.41
C PHE A 69 6.28 -4.43 -5.15
N SER A 70 4.99 -4.61 -4.93
CA SER A 70 3.96 -3.77 -5.56
C SER A 70 3.35 -2.83 -4.55
N VAL A 71 3.29 -1.54 -4.91
CA VAL A 71 2.69 -0.48 -4.12
C VAL A 71 1.61 0.18 -4.96
N GLU A 72 0.39 0.12 -4.46
CA GLU A 72 -0.78 0.69 -5.10
C GLU A 72 -1.37 1.77 -4.20
N ASN A 73 -1.57 2.97 -4.73
CA ASN A 73 -2.42 3.98 -4.09
C ASN A 73 -3.78 3.99 -4.81
N LYS A 74 -4.81 3.59 -4.07
CA LYS A 74 -6.20 3.63 -4.51
C LYS A 74 -6.71 5.04 -4.28
N PHE A 75 -7.48 5.54 -5.24
CA PHE A 75 -8.04 6.89 -5.21
C PHE A 75 -9.37 6.98 -4.45
N TYR A 76 -10.12 5.88 -4.44
CA TYR A 76 -11.41 5.80 -3.77
C TYR A 76 -11.53 4.44 -3.09
N PRO A 77 -11.25 4.38 -1.79
CA PRO A 77 -10.78 5.47 -0.90
C PRO A 77 -9.30 5.83 -1.15
N ASP A 78 -8.83 6.97 -0.65
CA ASP A 78 -7.39 7.27 -0.54
C ASP A 78 -6.76 6.28 0.45
N SER A 79 -6.17 5.24 -0.09
CA SER A 79 -5.56 4.17 0.69
C SER A 79 -4.43 3.51 -0.07
N TRP A 80 -3.54 2.90 0.69
CA TRP A 80 -2.38 2.22 0.15
C TRP A 80 -2.54 0.72 0.25
N VAL A 81 -2.00 0.01 -0.72
CA VAL A 81 -1.85 -1.44 -0.71
C VAL A 81 -0.40 -1.74 -1.02
N ILE A 82 0.25 -2.50 -0.14
CA ILE A 82 1.62 -2.97 -0.35
C ILE A 82 1.58 -4.49 -0.43
N LYS A 83 2.20 -5.07 -1.48
CA LYS A 83 2.32 -6.52 -1.67
C LYS A 83 3.78 -6.92 -1.58
N ILE A 84 4.10 -7.75 -0.60
CA ILE A 84 5.44 -8.27 -0.36
C ILE A 84 5.60 -9.61 -1.10
N PRO A 85 6.68 -9.81 -1.88
CA PRO A 85 6.89 -11.05 -2.63
C PRO A 85 7.54 -12.13 -1.76
N GLU A 86 7.26 -13.40 -2.07
CA GLU A 86 7.77 -14.56 -1.31
C GLU A 86 9.29 -14.70 -1.33
N ASN A 87 9.96 -14.20 -2.37
CA ASN A 87 11.40 -14.34 -2.56
C ASN A 87 12.20 -13.12 -2.04
N ALA A 88 11.57 -12.19 -1.32
CA ALA A 88 12.25 -11.05 -0.75
C ALA A 88 13.15 -11.47 0.43
N THR A 89 14.34 -10.86 0.50
CA THR A 89 15.19 -10.91 1.69
C THR A 89 14.74 -9.88 2.73
N LYS A 90 15.11 -10.10 4.00
CA LYS A 90 14.80 -9.17 5.10
C LYS A 90 15.31 -7.75 4.82
N GLU A 91 16.51 -7.61 4.27
CA GLU A 91 17.07 -6.30 3.95
C GLU A 91 16.28 -5.60 2.85
N GLU A 92 15.78 -6.35 1.86
CA GLU A 92 14.96 -5.78 0.79
C GLU A 92 13.58 -5.34 1.32
N MET A 93 12.97 -6.15 2.18
CA MET A 93 11.71 -5.78 2.86
C MET A 93 11.87 -4.51 3.68
N ASN A 94 12.95 -4.38 4.46
CA ASN A 94 13.22 -3.19 5.25
C ASN A 94 13.40 -1.94 4.38
N CYS A 95 14.19 -2.03 3.30
CA CYS A 95 14.40 -0.89 2.40
C CYS A 95 13.09 -0.40 1.76
N ILE A 96 12.27 -1.33 1.24
CA ILE A 96 11.00 -0.96 0.60
C ILE A 96 9.97 -0.51 1.63
N ARG A 97 9.90 -1.12 2.81
CA ARG A 97 9.08 -0.63 3.92
C ARG A 97 9.41 0.83 4.21
N ASP A 98 10.68 1.17 4.42
CA ASP A 98 11.05 2.53 4.85
C ASP A 98 10.72 3.57 3.75
N VAL A 99 11.02 3.24 2.49
CA VAL A 99 10.66 4.09 1.33
C VAL A 99 9.14 4.30 1.25
N THR A 100 8.37 3.23 1.39
CA THR A 100 6.92 3.27 1.20
C THR A 100 6.20 3.94 2.35
N LEU A 101 6.55 3.62 3.60
CA LEU A 101 5.91 4.21 4.76
C LEU A 101 6.19 5.71 4.88
N GLU A 102 7.38 6.17 4.48
CA GLU A 102 7.69 7.60 4.44
C GLU A 102 6.79 8.35 3.46
N ALA A 103 6.65 7.83 2.24
CA ALA A 103 5.78 8.41 1.21
C ALA A 103 4.29 8.39 1.61
N ILE A 104 3.87 7.39 2.39
CA ILE A 104 2.49 7.28 2.88
C ILE A 104 2.22 8.27 4.02
N ALA A 105 3.16 8.45 4.94
CA ALA A 105 2.98 9.25 6.15
C ALA A 105 2.99 10.77 5.89
N HIS A 106 3.84 11.23 4.96
CA HIS A 106 4.10 12.65 4.77
C HIS A 106 3.97 13.11 3.30
N PRO A 107 2.83 12.89 2.62
CA PRO A 107 2.68 13.35 1.25
C PRO A 107 2.62 14.89 1.19
N THR A 108 3.43 15.50 0.32
CA THR A 108 3.63 16.96 0.22
C THR A 108 2.33 17.74 -0.05
N ASN A 109 1.34 17.11 -0.69
CA ASN A 109 0.03 17.69 -1.00
C ASN A 109 -1.13 16.86 -0.45
N ALA A 110 -0.99 16.36 0.78
CA ALA A 110 -2.09 15.73 1.51
C ALA A 110 -3.33 16.65 1.57
N ALA A 111 -4.52 16.11 1.31
CA ALA A 111 -5.75 16.85 1.55
C ALA A 111 -5.89 17.19 3.05
N PRO A 112 -6.52 18.33 3.42
CA PRO A 112 -6.78 18.64 4.81
C PRO A 112 -7.55 17.50 5.52
N GLY A 113 -7.00 16.98 6.62
CA GLY A 113 -7.57 15.85 7.35
C GLY A 113 -7.18 14.46 6.83
N TYR A 114 -6.20 14.36 5.92
CA TYR A 114 -5.63 13.08 5.48
C TYR A 114 -5.22 12.22 6.68
N THR A 115 -5.73 10.99 6.69
CA THR A 115 -5.37 9.96 7.67
C THR A 115 -4.83 8.77 6.89
N PRO A 116 -3.52 8.50 6.92
CA PRO A 116 -2.93 7.43 6.11
C PRO A 116 -3.45 6.06 6.56
N LYS A 117 -3.93 5.28 5.59
CA LYS A 117 -4.41 3.91 5.81
C LYS A 117 -3.81 2.98 4.77
N LEU A 118 -3.48 1.78 5.20
CA LEU A 118 -2.74 0.79 4.43
C LEU A 118 -3.36 -0.61 4.60
N VAL A 119 -3.38 -1.39 3.52
CA VAL A 119 -3.45 -2.85 3.57
C VAL A 119 -2.09 -3.43 3.18
N ALA A 120 -1.42 -4.13 4.09
CA ALA A 120 -0.18 -4.84 3.81
C ALA A 120 -0.49 -6.32 3.58
N PHE A 121 -0.16 -6.81 2.38
CA PHE A 121 -0.21 -8.22 2.03
C PHE A 121 1.13 -8.89 2.34
N PHE A 122 1.06 -9.97 3.11
CA PHE A 122 2.17 -10.86 3.43
C PHE A 122 1.85 -12.29 2.97
N PRO A 123 2.79 -12.97 2.30
CA PRO A 123 2.69 -14.41 2.07
C PRO A 123 2.57 -15.21 3.37
N ASP A 124 1.88 -16.35 3.32
CA ASP A 124 1.67 -17.25 4.49
C ASP A 124 2.97 -17.71 5.16
N ASN A 125 4.08 -17.75 4.42
CA ASN A 125 5.39 -18.17 4.92
C ASN A 125 6.25 -17.01 5.44
N THR A 126 5.73 -15.78 5.49
CA THR A 126 6.46 -14.64 6.04
C THR A 126 6.69 -14.86 7.54
N PRO A 127 7.93 -14.77 8.06
CA PRO A 127 8.20 -14.80 9.49
C PRO A 127 7.39 -13.75 10.27
N GLU A 128 6.75 -14.16 11.38
CA GLU A 128 5.92 -13.26 12.21
C GLU A 128 6.67 -12.00 12.63
N GLN A 129 7.96 -12.12 12.98
CA GLN A 129 8.79 -11.00 13.41
C GLN A 129 8.90 -9.89 12.35
N GLU A 130 8.91 -10.24 11.06
CA GLU A 130 8.98 -9.27 9.98
C GLU A 130 7.65 -8.51 9.81
N ILE A 131 6.53 -9.20 10.05
CA ILE A 131 5.20 -8.60 10.09
C ILE A 131 5.10 -7.63 11.28
N ILE A 132 5.59 -8.01 12.47
CA ILE A 132 5.64 -7.14 13.66
C ILE A 132 6.47 -5.89 13.39
N GLU A 133 7.70 -6.06 12.88
CA GLU A 133 8.59 -4.93 12.55
C GLU A 133 7.93 -3.96 11.55
N PHE A 134 7.17 -4.48 10.58
CA PHE A 134 6.42 -3.67 9.64
C PHE A 134 5.28 -2.89 10.29
N VAL A 135 4.42 -3.57 11.07
CA VAL A 135 3.28 -2.95 11.74
C VAL A 135 3.76 -1.82 12.66
N LYS A 136 4.78 -2.11 13.49
CA LYS A 136 5.35 -1.12 14.41
C LYS A 136 5.87 0.12 13.68
N ALA A 137 6.66 -0.06 12.61
CA ALA A 137 7.21 1.07 11.86
C ALA A 137 6.12 1.93 11.20
N ALA A 138 5.01 1.32 10.78
CA ALA A 138 3.88 2.03 10.18
C ALA A 138 3.07 2.80 11.24
N GLU A 139 2.80 2.18 12.39
CA GLU A 139 2.08 2.82 13.50
C GLU A 139 2.87 3.98 14.12
N GLU A 140 4.20 3.87 14.24
CA GLU A 140 5.08 4.96 14.68
C GLU A 140 4.97 6.20 13.78
N LYS A 141 4.60 6.02 12.51
CA LYS A 141 4.34 7.08 11.53
C LYS A 141 2.86 7.51 11.48
N GLY A 142 2.01 7.01 12.38
CA GLY A 142 0.59 7.33 12.44
C GLY A 142 -0.26 6.69 11.34
N ILE A 143 0.24 5.63 10.69
CA ILE A 143 -0.46 4.93 9.61
C ILE A 143 -1.36 3.84 10.19
N GLY A 144 -2.64 3.86 9.82
CA GLY A 144 -3.57 2.78 10.16
C GLY A 144 -3.34 1.54 9.28
N VAL A 145 -2.81 0.47 9.88
CA VAL A 145 -2.46 -0.77 9.17
C VAL A 145 -3.56 -1.81 9.24
N ASN A 146 -3.86 -2.43 8.11
CA ASN A 146 -4.64 -3.65 8.01
C ASN A 146 -3.77 -4.72 7.34
N LEU A 147 -3.93 -5.97 7.74
CA LEU A 147 -3.13 -7.07 7.22
C LEU A 147 -3.97 -8.03 6.37
N PHE A 148 -3.34 -8.58 5.34
CA PHE A 148 -3.77 -9.81 4.71
C PHE A 148 -2.58 -10.78 4.73
N ILE A 149 -2.74 -11.93 5.37
CA ILE A 149 -1.69 -12.95 5.47
C ILE A 149 -2.18 -14.20 4.75
N GLY A 150 -1.63 -14.53 3.58
CA GLY A 150 -2.17 -15.63 2.79
C GLY A 150 -1.60 -15.75 1.37
N LYS A 151 -2.39 -16.39 0.50
CA LYS A 151 -2.02 -16.57 -0.91
C LYS A 151 -2.28 -15.30 -1.71
N ARG A 152 -1.34 -14.97 -2.59
CA ARG A 152 -1.44 -13.79 -3.45
C ARG A 152 -2.67 -13.81 -4.34
N GLU A 153 -3.01 -14.97 -4.90
CA GLU A 153 -4.15 -15.10 -5.83
C GLU A 153 -5.49 -14.79 -5.16
N GLU A 154 -5.60 -15.06 -3.85
CA GLU A 154 -6.80 -14.73 -3.08
C GLU A 154 -6.93 -13.22 -2.88
N PHE A 155 -5.82 -12.56 -2.53
CA PHE A 155 -5.78 -11.11 -2.39
C PHE A 155 -6.04 -10.38 -3.71
N ASP A 156 -5.41 -10.85 -4.80
CA ASP A 156 -5.56 -10.27 -6.13
C ASP A 156 -7.02 -10.39 -6.60
N LYS A 157 -7.68 -11.54 -6.40
CA LYS A 157 -9.13 -11.70 -6.69
C LYS A 157 -10.01 -10.70 -5.95
N ILE A 158 -9.74 -10.47 -4.66
CA ILE A 158 -10.51 -9.49 -3.86
C ILE A 158 -10.30 -8.07 -4.40
N SER A 159 -9.06 -7.74 -4.73
CA SER A 159 -8.67 -6.44 -5.28
C SER A 159 -9.31 -6.17 -6.64
N GLU A 160 -9.25 -7.14 -7.56
CA GLU A 160 -9.88 -7.06 -8.89
C GLU A 160 -11.41 -6.95 -8.78
N ALA A 161 -12.04 -7.74 -7.92
CA ALA A 161 -13.48 -7.69 -7.73
C ALA A 161 -13.95 -6.36 -7.11
N HIS A 162 -13.13 -5.74 -6.26
CA HIS A 162 -13.40 -4.40 -5.75
C HIS A 162 -13.24 -3.34 -6.85
N GLU A 163 -12.13 -3.37 -7.59
CA GLU A 163 -11.85 -2.43 -8.66
C GLU A 163 -12.91 -2.47 -9.76
N LYS A 164 -13.33 -3.67 -10.18
CA LYS A 164 -14.40 -3.86 -11.16
C LYS A 164 -15.70 -3.19 -10.72
N LYS A 165 -16.14 -3.44 -9.48
CA LYS A 165 -17.35 -2.85 -8.91
C LYS A 165 -17.24 -1.32 -8.84
N THR A 166 -16.09 -0.81 -8.44
CA THR A 166 -15.83 0.65 -8.39
C THR A 166 -15.93 1.27 -9.79
N LYS A 167 -15.32 0.64 -10.81
CA LYS A 167 -15.40 1.10 -12.21
C LYS A 167 -16.84 1.11 -12.74
N GLU A 168 -17.62 0.07 -12.46
CA GLU A 168 -19.04 -0.02 -12.86
C GLU A 168 -19.88 1.11 -12.23
N ILE A 169 -19.67 1.40 -10.94
CA ILE A 169 -20.40 2.45 -10.22
C ILE A 169 -20.03 3.84 -10.76
N ILE A 170 -18.74 4.10 -10.99
CA ILE A 170 -18.28 5.36 -11.61
C ILE A 170 -18.90 5.54 -12.99
N ALA A 171 -18.86 4.50 -13.83
CA ALA A 171 -19.42 4.55 -15.18
C ALA A 171 -20.94 4.81 -15.18
N SER A 172 -21.65 4.35 -14.14
CA SER A 172 -23.08 4.58 -13.96
C SER A 172 -23.44 5.96 -13.40
N GLY A 173 -22.46 6.77 -12.98
CA GLY A 173 -22.69 8.07 -12.34
C GLY A 173 -23.22 8.02 -10.89
N ASN A 174 -23.40 6.83 -10.32
CA ASN A 174 -23.93 6.63 -8.96
C ASN A 174 -22.84 6.72 -7.89
N LEU A 175 -22.15 7.87 -7.81
CA LEU A 175 -20.98 8.06 -6.94
C LEU A 175 -21.30 7.89 -5.44
N ASP A 176 -22.55 8.06 -5.03
CA ASP A 176 -23.06 7.82 -3.68
C ASP A 176 -22.98 6.35 -3.24
N LYS A 177 -22.93 5.41 -4.19
CA LYS A 177 -22.87 3.96 -3.93
C LYS A 177 -21.47 3.38 -3.93
N LEU A 178 -20.44 4.22 -4.05
CA LEU A 178 -19.06 3.75 -4.05
C LEU A 178 -18.76 2.94 -2.79
N PRO A 179 -18.24 1.72 -2.91
CA PRO A 179 -17.98 0.86 -1.76
C PRO A 179 -16.96 1.47 -0.80
N GLY A 180 -16.06 2.32 -1.29
CA GLY A 180 -15.06 3.02 -0.48
C GLY A 180 -14.17 2.07 0.32
N TRP A 181 -13.55 2.63 1.37
CA TRP A 181 -12.65 1.87 2.26
C TRP A 181 -13.37 0.75 2.98
N ASP A 182 -14.48 1.08 3.61
CA ASP A 182 -15.20 0.12 4.45
C ASP A 182 -15.71 -1.05 3.61
N GLY A 183 -16.17 -0.81 2.38
CA GLY A 183 -16.56 -1.86 1.45
C GLY A 183 -15.40 -2.68 0.89
N TYR A 184 -14.18 -2.12 0.81
CA TYR A 184 -12.98 -2.89 0.48
C TYR A 184 -12.53 -3.76 1.66
N MET A 185 -12.45 -3.16 2.84
CA MET A 185 -12.06 -3.84 4.07
C MET A 185 -13.01 -4.97 4.42
N ASN A 186 -14.31 -4.76 4.30
CA ASN A 186 -15.30 -5.82 4.53
C ASN A 186 -15.04 -7.07 3.64
N LYS A 187 -14.63 -6.88 2.38
CA LYS A 187 -14.26 -8.00 1.51
C LYS A 187 -12.98 -8.70 1.96
N ILE A 188 -11.98 -7.93 2.38
CA ILE A 188 -10.72 -8.45 2.92
C ILE A 188 -11.00 -9.26 4.20
N GLN A 189 -11.67 -8.68 5.18
CA GLN A 189 -11.94 -9.29 6.50
C GLN A 189 -12.81 -10.55 6.43
N ARG A 190 -13.59 -10.71 5.35
CA ARG A 190 -14.37 -11.94 5.11
C ARG A 190 -13.55 -13.10 4.53
N SER A 191 -12.37 -12.81 3.98
CA SER A 191 -11.46 -13.82 3.44
C SER A 191 -10.63 -14.48 4.54
N ASP A 192 -10.11 -15.67 4.27
CA ASP A 192 -9.27 -16.38 5.24
C ASP A 192 -7.98 -15.61 5.55
N GLY A 193 -7.33 -15.04 4.52
CA GLY A 193 -6.13 -14.23 4.72
C GLY A 193 -6.37 -12.91 5.47
N GLY A 194 -7.54 -12.30 5.31
CA GLY A 194 -7.94 -11.13 6.09
C GLY A 194 -8.23 -11.46 7.56
N LYS A 195 -8.92 -12.58 7.83
CA LYS A 195 -9.15 -13.05 9.21
C LYS A 195 -7.84 -13.35 9.93
N LYS A 196 -6.91 -14.04 9.28
CA LYS A 196 -5.55 -14.25 9.81
C LYS A 196 -4.87 -12.92 10.16
N GLY A 197 -4.99 -11.92 9.28
CA GLY A 197 -4.47 -10.58 9.53
C GLY A 197 -5.12 -9.88 10.73
N GLU A 198 -6.43 -9.99 10.90
CA GLU A 198 -7.16 -9.44 12.05
C GLU A 198 -6.80 -10.14 13.36
N GLU A 199 -6.71 -11.48 13.34
CA GLU A 199 -6.28 -12.27 14.50
C GLU A 199 -4.86 -11.89 14.92
N PHE A 200 -3.96 -11.73 13.94
CA PHE A 200 -2.58 -11.28 14.18
C PHE A 200 -2.53 -9.90 14.83
N LEU A 201 -3.23 -8.91 14.25
CA LEU A 201 -3.28 -7.57 14.83
C LEU A 201 -3.93 -7.60 16.22
N SER A 202 -5.03 -8.32 16.40
CA SER A 202 -5.64 -8.45 17.73
C SER A 202 -4.67 -9.01 18.76
N LYS A 203 -3.87 -10.01 18.39
CA LYS A 203 -2.82 -10.57 19.25
C LYS A 203 -1.74 -9.52 19.54
N TYR A 204 -1.17 -8.89 18.51
CA TYR A 204 -0.13 -7.86 18.62
C TYR A 204 -0.53 -6.69 19.55
N HIS A 205 -1.78 -6.20 19.44
CA HIS A 205 -2.27 -5.10 20.28
C HIS A 205 -2.66 -5.55 21.70
N SER A 206 -2.94 -6.83 21.89
CA SER A 206 -3.32 -7.40 23.20
C SER A 206 -2.11 -7.83 24.04
N GLU A 207 -0.95 -8.04 23.41
CA GLU A 207 0.29 -8.33 24.13
C GLU A 207 0.67 -7.10 24.97
N PRO A 208 0.80 -7.25 26.29
CA PRO A 208 1.18 -6.13 27.13
C PRO A 208 2.57 -5.68 26.70
N THR A 209 2.75 -4.37 26.48
CA THR A 209 4.06 -3.72 26.34
C THR A 209 4.82 -3.82 27.67
N SER A 210 5.25 -5.02 28.04
CA SER A 210 6.02 -5.32 29.25
C SER A 210 7.50 -5.38 28.92
N ALA A 211 8.12 -4.22 28.72
CA ALA A 211 9.58 -4.07 28.82
C ALA A 211 10.02 -2.61 28.95
N LEU A 212 9.37 -1.80 29.80
CA LEU A 212 9.93 -0.54 30.32
C LEU A 212 9.47 -0.33 31.78
N SER A 213 9.70 -1.35 32.59
CA SER A 213 9.73 -1.22 34.04
C SER A 213 10.60 -2.35 34.59
N ASN A 214 11.92 -2.13 34.57
CA ASN A 214 12.82 -2.48 35.67
C ASN A 214 14.25 -1.98 35.40
N ASN A 215 14.68 -1.13 36.35
CA ASN A 215 16.01 -0.58 36.67
C ASN A 215 16.58 0.53 35.78
#